data_AF-A0ABD4XD45-F1
#
_entry.id   AF-A0ABD4XD45-F1
#
_cell.length_a   1.000
_cell.length_b   1.000
_cell.length_c   1.000
_cell.angle_alpha   90.00
_cell.angle_beta   90.00
_cell.angle_gamma   90.00
#
_symmetry.space_group_name_H-M   'P 1'
#
loop_
_entity.id
_entity.type
_entity.pdbx_description
1 polymer ?
#
loop_
_entity_poly.entity_id
_entity_poly.type
_entity_poly.pdbx_seq_one_letter_code
_entity_poly.pdbx_strand_id
1 'polypeptide(L)' 'MSIVALIIIGAAAGFLATRMMRIEADIITTVAIGIAGALVGGLVLRTLLAVMGMLSGLVGAVLGALLLIWLWQKYLQK' A
#
# COMPACT_ATOMS: atom_id res chain seq x y z
N MET A 1 4.23 5.18 14.13
CA MET A 1 5.38 4.69 13.35
C MET A 1 5.72 5.76 12.32
N SER A 2 6.65 6.68 12.57
CA SER A 2 8.12 6.57 12.46
C SER A 2 8.59 7.48 11.32
N ILE A 3 8.52 8.81 11.49
CA ILE A 3 9.12 9.77 10.55
C ILE A 3 10.58 9.39 10.28
N VAL A 4 11.28 8.92 11.32
CA VAL A 4 12.62 8.32 11.24
C VAL A 4 12.68 7.14 10.27
N ALA A 5 11.73 6.21 10.30
CA ALA A 5 11.70 5.08 9.36
C ALA A 5 11.44 5.54 7.91
N LEU A 6 10.61 6.57 7.72
CA LEU A 6 10.37 7.14 6.39
C LEU A 6 11.63 7.83 5.84
N ILE A 7 12.38 8.53 6.69
CA ILE A 7 13.68 9.10 6.33
C ILE A 7 14.69 7.99 6.00
N ILE A 8 14.74 6.90 6.78
CA ILE A 8 15.64 5.77 6.53
C ILE A 8 15.27 5.05 5.23
N ILE A 9 13.99 4.73 5.02
CA ILE A 9 13.49 4.06 3.81
C ILE A 9 13.68 4.97 2.59
N GLY A 10 13.39 6.27 2.73
CA GLY A 10 13.61 7.27 1.71
C GLY A 10 15.09 7.38 1.35
N ALA A 11 15.98 7.49 2.33
CA ALA A 11 17.42 7.53 2.09
C ALA A 11 17.94 6.25 1.42
N ALA A 12 17.49 5.08 1.84
CA ALA A 12 17.83 3.80 1.22
C ALA A 12 17.32 3.71 -0.23
N ALA A 13 16.08 4.13 -0.49
CA ALA A 13 15.52 4.17 -1.83
C ALA A 13 16.22 5.19 -2.74
N GLY A 14 16.55 6.37 -2.22
CA GLY A 14 17.29 7.41 -2.91
C GLY A 14 18.70 6.95 -3.30
N PHE A 15 19.42 6.30 -2.39
CA PHE A 15 20.75 5.74 -2.66
C PHE A 15 20.71 4.62 -3.70
N LEU A 16 19.70 3.74 -3.62
CA LEU A 16 19.52 2.68 -4.61
C LEU A 16 19.22 3.27 -6.00
N ALA A 17 18.35 4.28 -6.07
CA ALA A 17 17.97 4.94 -7.33
C ALA A 17 19.15 5.67 -7.99
N THR A 18 19.92 6.46 -7.22
CA THR A 18 21.08 7.19 -7.75
C THR A 18 22.18 6.22 -8.20
N ARG A 19 22.39 5.11 -7.48
CA ARG A 19 23.32 4.04 -7.88
C ARG A 19 22.88 3.30 -9.14
N MET A 20 21.60 2.97 -9.27
CA MET A 20 21.06 2.32 -10.47
C MET A 20 21.13 3.22 -11.70
N MET A 21 20.97 4.54 -11.52
CA MET A 21 21.06 5.52 -12.59
C MET A 21 22.50 5.97 -12.89
N ARG A 22 23.50 5.49 -12.13
CA ARG A 22 24.91 5.94 -12.23
C ARG A 22 25.06 7.47 -12.13
N ILE A 23 24.20 8.11 -11.36
CA ILE A 23 24.27 9.55 -11.10
C ILE A 23 24.97 9.74 -9.76
N GLU A 24 26.12 10.41 -9.78
CA GLU A 24 26.80 10.87 -8.57
C GLU A 24 26.07 12.11 -8.03
N ALA A 25 24.95 11.88 -7.35
CA ALA A 25 24.22 12.92 -6.66
C ALA A 25 24.77 13.12 -5.24
N ASP A 26 24.85 14.36 -4.81
CA ASP A 26 25.28 14.71 -3.46
C ASP A 26 24.33 14.12 -2.40
N ILE A 27 24.79 14.02 -1.14
CA ILE A 27 24.05 13.32 -0.06
C ILE A 27 22.65 13.94 0.12
N ILE A 28 22.56 15.26 0.11
CA ILE A 28 21.30 16.01 0.27
C ILE A 28 20.34 15.72 -0.88
N THR A 29 20.84 15.72 -2.11
CA THR A 29 20.05 15.45 -3.33
C THR A 29 19.53 14.01 -3.33
N THR A 30 20.36 13.06 -2.93
CA THR A 30 19.98 11.64 -2.79
C THR A 30 18.84 11.46 -1.79
N VAL A 31 18.93 12.11 -0.62
CA VAL A 31 17.89 12.06 0.40
C VAL A 31 16.60 12.74 -0.10
N ALA A 32 16.70 13.89 -0.78
CA ALA A 32 15.54 14.59 -1.32
C ALA A 32 14.79 13.76 -2.38
N ILE A 33 15.52 13.14 -3.32
CA ILE A 33 14.96 12.21 -4.32
C ILE A 33 14.33 11.01 -3.61
N GLY A 34 14.99 10.48 -2.59
CA GLY A 34 14.49 9.39 -1.77
C GLY A 34 13.17 9.69 -1.07
N ILE A 35 13.05 10.87 -0.46
CA ILE A 35 11.81 11.33 0.17
C ILE A 35 10.71 11.52 -0.89
N ALA A 36 11.01 12.17 -2.02
CA ALA A 36 10.06 12.34 -3.11
C ALA A 36 9.57 10.98 -3.65
N GLY A 37 10.49 10.04 -3.86
CA GLY A 37 10.18 8.67 -4.28
C GLY A 37 9.34 7.90 -3.26
N ALA A 38 9.62 8.06 -1.96
CA ALA A 38 8.83 7.43 -0.89
C ALA A 38 7.40 7.99 -0.81
N LEU A 39 7.22 9.30 -1.05
CA LEU A 39 5.89 9.92 -1.11
C LEU A 39 5.08 9.39 -2.30
N VAL A 40 5.68 9.36 -3.49
CA VAL A 40 5.03 8.85 -4.70
C VAL A 40 4.76 7.35 -4.58
N GLY A 41 5.76 6.56 -4.21
CA GLY A 41 5.61 5.11 -4.02
C GLY A 41 4.58 4.76 -2.94
N GLY A 42 4.56 5.51 -1.84
CA GLY A 42 3.56 5.35 -0.78
C GLY A 42 2.14 5.67 -1.26
N LEU A 43 1.96 6.72 -2.07
CA LEU A 43 0.66 7.05 -2.67
C LEU A 43 0.20 5.98 -3.66
N VAL A 44 1.09 5.52 -4.55
CA VAL A 44 0.79 4.47 -5.54
C VAL A 44 0.44 3.16 -4.85
N LEU A 45 1.20 2.76 -3.83
CA LEU A 45 0.92 1.52 -3.11
C LEU A 45 -0.42 1.61 -2.35
N ARG A 46 -0.71 2.77 -1.75
CA ARG A 46 -2.00 2.99 -1.07
C ARG A 46 -3.18 2.92 -2.03
N THR A 47 -3.08 3.52 -3.22
CA THR A 47 -4.15 3.44 -4.22
C THR A 47 -4.36 2.01 -4.71
N LEU A 48 -3.27 1.27 -4.98
CA LEU A 48 -3.38 -0.16 -5.32
C LEU A 48 -4.08 -0.95 -4.22
N LEU A 49 -3.63 -0.82 -2.98
CA LEU A 49 -4.20 -1.54 -1.84
C LEU A 49 -5.67 -1.16 -1.60
N ALA A 50 -6.05 0.10 -1.82
CA ALA A 50 -7.44 0.54 -1.71
C ALA A 50 -8.33 -0.12 -2.78
N VAL A 51 -7.88 -0.18 -4.03
CA VAL A 51 -8.62 -0.84 -5.12
C VAL A 51 -8.74 -2.35 -4.85
N MET A 52 -7.63 -3.01 -4.48
CA MET A 52 -7.65 -4.42 -4.11
C MET A 52 -8.57 -4.68 -2.92
N GLY A 53 -8.49 -3.85 -1.88
CA GLY A 53 -9.34 -3.95 -0.70
C GLY A 53 -10.82 -3.76 -1.00
N MET A 54 -11.18 -2.87 -1.92
CA MET A 54 -12.56 -2.67 -2.38
C MET A 54 -13.11 -3.92 -3.07
N LEU A 55 -12.33 -4.53 -3.97
CA LEU A 55 -12.72 -5.77 -4.65
C LEU A 55 -12.83 -6.93 -3.67
N SER A 56 -11.87 -7.08 -2.76
CA SER A 56 -11.93 -8.08 -1.69
C SER A 56 -13.14 -7.87 -0.77
N GLY A 57 -13.48 -6.61 -0.47
CA GLY A 57 -14.65 -6.25 0.32
C GLY A 57 -15.96 -6.65 -0.36
N LEU A 58 -16.07 -6.46 -1.68
CA LEU A 58 -17.23 -6.89 -2.46
C LEU A 58 -17.39 -8.42 -2.42
N VAL A 59 -16.31 -9.16 -2.64
CA VAL A 59 -16.33 -10.64 -2.54
C VAL A 59 -16.72 -11.08 -1.12
N GLY A 60 -16.12 -10.49 -0.09
CA GLY A 60 -16.46 -10.78 1.31
C GLY A 60 -17.91 -10.47 1.65
N ALA A 61 -18.46 -9.35 1.16
CA ALA A 61 -19.85 -8.96 1.37
C ALA A 61 -20.83 -9.93 0.68
N VAL A 62 -20.56 -10.33 -0.55
CA VAL A 62 -21.37 -11.32 -1.28
C VAL A 62 -21.37 -12.66 -0.54
N LEU A 63 -20.19 -13.14 -0.13
CA LEU A 63 -20.08 -14.39 0.64
C LEU A 63 -20.81 -14.29 1.98
N GLY A 64 -20.67 -13.18 2.70
CA GLY A 64 -21.37 -12.93 3.96
C GLY A 64 -22.89 -12.91 3.79
N ALA A 65 -23.40 -12.26 2.75
CA ALA A 65 -24.83 -12.22 2.44
C ALA A 65 -25.39 -13.61 2.12
N LEU A 66 -24.67 -14.41 1.32
CA LEU A 66 -25.06 -15.80 1.03
C LEU A 66 -25.13 -16.64 2.30
N LEU A 67 -24.16 -16.48 3.20
CA LEU A 67 -24.13 -17.18 4.48
C LEU A 67 -25.31 -16.80 5.38
N LEU A 68 -25.64 -15.51 5.46
CA LEU A 68 -26.78 -15.01 6.23
C LEU A 68 -28.12 -15.51 5.67
N ILE A 69 -28.29 -15.49 4.35
CA ILE A 69 -29.50 -16.02 3.69
C ILE A 69 -29.64 -17.52 3.99
N TRP A 70 -28.54 -18.28 3.89
CA TRP A 70 -28.56 -19.71 4.20
C TRP A 70 -28.96 -19.98 5.66
N LEU A 71 -28.42 -19.22 6.61
CA LEU A 71 -28.81 -19.30 8.02
C LEU A 71 -30.29 -18.97 8.21
N TRP A 72 -30.79 -17.91 7.57
CA TRP A 72 -32.19 -17.51 7.65
C TRP A 72 -33.12 -18.64 7.15
N GLN A 73 -32.82 -19.21 5.98
CA GLN A 73 -33.59 -20.32 5.42
C GLN A 73 -33.56 -21.56 6.33
N LYS A 74 -32.42 -21.85 6.94
CA LYS A 74 -32.24 -23.06 7.75
C LYS A 74 -32.92 -22.99 9.11
N TYR A 75 -32.97 -21.82 9.74
CA TYR A 75 -33.42 -21.67 11.13
C TYR A 75 -34.74 -20.92 11.28
N LEU A 76 -35.03 -19.91 10.44
CA LEU A 76 -36.24 -19.09 10.54
C LEU A 76 -37.33 -19.47 9.54
N GLN A 77 -36.99 -20.15 8.45
CA GLN A 77 -37.96 -20.60 7.46
C GLN A 77 -38.46 -22.04 7.71
N LYS A 78 -38.36 -22.49 8.97
CA LYS A 78 -38.99 -23.72 9.46
C LYS A 78 -40.35 -23.43 10.08
#